data_AF-A0A316PG68-F1
#
_entry.id   AF-A0A316PG68-F1
#
_cell.length_a   1.000
_cell.length_b   1.000
_cell.length_c   1.000
_cell.angle_alpha   90.00
_cell.angle_beta   90.00
_cell.angle_gamma   90.00
#
_symmetry.space_group_name_H-M   'P 1'
#
loop_
_entity.id
_entity.type
_entity.pdbx_description
1 polymer ?
#
loop_
_entity_poly.entity_id
_entity_poly.type
_entity_poly.pdbx_seq_one_letter_code
_entity_poly.pdbx_strand_id
1 'polypeptide(L)'
;MATAAVITPCGAQTETDYELEVAGVKVTSKNCSDLSVIEGVSGRVGYDPYENYLFLYDAKIESKNGVPVVLAKKDVEIFVVGNCTLSAENAPCIVYEKGGSLYSTPSEGTLECYAPEDYAAVLFAEKLNINGTELEATGKYGVAGSGDSAALGIVRGGLKAYGKQSATYNIASFEKEGVKFMSPEGFYFDAELRGMAKDGKLVSDTLLISPAKRYKIILLKDSYGDTNEEEYYVDEVNCNDLSVYDFVEGKMDYNPDTKTLTLDNVKINGGIIIGEDSLTILLKGTNEIVNTLTSGRYDFGLGYLFVDTASIRGVNGGELKVTSQGSSGTIFIKNSKSRKFSRFTIKDCNMEVNGRYDIVNGAAGSSRPKDFDAGSFLALPDMVKKKTVRSMENEGVAVSIDNSNVKLNCTDNGSPIIVMTGGIELLKCRIISPENATIGENYIMGADGNPLSESVVIGSESTPVEIDNVKNNSVPGMSKGVFTIDGIRMDVDEKDLPAGLYIIDGKKIIKK
;
A
#
# COMPACT_ATOMS: atom_id res chain seq x y z
N MET A 1 27.10 40.18 44.20
CA MET A 1 26.02 41.09 43.77
C MET A 1 25.49 40.56 42.46
N ALA A 2 24.27 40.04 42.44
CA ALA A 2 23.60 39.61 41.22
C ALA A 2 22.93 40.83 40.59
N THR A 3 23.26 41.11 39.34
CA THR A 3 22.62 42.14 38.52
C THR A 3 21.22 41.67 38.17
N ALA A 4 20.21 42.42 38.62
CA ALA A 4 18.82 42.19 38.25
C ALA A 4 18.66 42.41 36.74
N ALA A 5 18.19 41.39 36.03
CA ALA A 5 17.73 41.54 34.66
C ALA A 5 16.43 42.36 34.68
N VAL A 6 16.47 43.51 34.03
CA VAL A 6 15.30 44.36 33.78
C VAL A 6 14.34 43.56 32.90
N ILE A 7 13.16 43.24 33.43
CA ILE A 7 12.05 42.72 32.63
C ILE A 7 11.51 43.92 31.82
N THR A 8 11.92 44.01 30.56
CA THR A 8 11.23 44.85 29.58
C THR A 8 9.85 44.22 29.35
N PRO A 9 8.74 44.97 29.40
CA PRO A 9 7.43 44.42 29.02
C PRO A 9 7.53 44.01 27.55
N CYS A 10 7.29 42.72 27.27
CA CYS A 10 6.94 42.32 25.92
C CYS A 10 5.69 43.12 25.55
N GLY A 11 5.78 43.95 24.49
CA GLY A 11 4.64 44.71 24.00
C GLY A 11 3.45 43.76 23.85
N ALA A 12 2.25 44.24 24.19
CA ALA A 12 1.03 43.45 24.10
C ALA A 12 0.93 42.82 22.70
N GLN A 13 1.18 41.51 22.61
CA GLN A 13 0.86 40.77 21.40
C GLN A 13 -0.65 40.88 21.22
N THR A 14 -1.07 41.35 20.06
CA THR A 14 -2.48 41.40 19.69
C THR A 14 -3.03 39.99 19.78
N GLU A 15 -4.06 39.80 20.60
CA GLU A 15 -4.73 38.51 20.73
C GLU A 15 -5.41 38.17 19.40
N THR A 16 -5.01 37.05 18.81
CA THR A 16 -5.58 36.57 17.55
C THR A 16 -6.76 35.67 17.86
N ASP A 17 -7.95 36.02 17.37
CA ASP A 17 -9.14 35.14 17.38
C ASP A 17 -9.00 34.14 16.23
N TYR A 18 -9.15 32.84 16.51
CA TYR A 18 -9.02 31.79 15.51
C TYR A 18 -10.34 31.38 14.86
N GLU A 19 -11.44 32.11 15.11
CA GLU A 19 -12.76 31.83 14.55
C GLU A 19 -13.29 30.43 14.93
N LEU A 20 -12.86 29.97 16.10
CA LEU A 20 -13.19 28.68 16.71
C LEU A 20 -13.62 28.93 18.15
N GLU A 21 -14.69 28.29 18.59
CA GLU A 21 -15.14 28.30 19.98
C GLU A 21 -15.26 26.87 20.49
N VAL A 22 -14.81 26.63 21.73
CA VAL A 22 -14.96 25.36 22.45
C VAL A 22 -15.76 25.62 23.72
N ALA A 23 -16.89 24.93 23.86
CA ALA A 23 -17.87 25.13 24.95
C ALA A 23 -18.23 26.62 25.18
N GLY A 24 -18.39 27.38 24.09
CA GLY A 24 -18.71 28.82 24.11
C GLY A 24 -17.55 29.75 24.44
N VAL A 25 -16.33 29.24 24.63
CA VAL A 25 -15.12 30.06 24.84
C VAL A 25 -14.36 30.18 23.53
N LYS A 26 -14.05 31.42 23.14
CA LYS A 26 -13.21 31.70 21.96
C LYS A 26 -11.82 31.10 22.13
N VAL A 27 -11.37 30.42 21.08
CA VAL A 27 -9.99 29.96 20.95
C VAL A 27 -9.17 31.08 20.36
N THR A 28 -8.15 31.51 21.09
CA THR A 28 -7.27 32.62 20.73
C THR A 28 -5.81 32.24 20.93
N SER A 29 -4.89 33.09 20.47
CA SER A 29 -3.45 32.89 20.68
C SER A 29 -3.03 32.77 22.16
N LYS A 30 -3.91 33.09 23.11
CA LYS A 30 -3.65 32.97 24.56
C LYS A 30 -3.98 31.59 25.15
N ASN A 31 -4.97 30.89 24.61
CA ASN A 31 -5.47 29.63 25.18
C ASN A 31 -5.39 28.44 24.23
N CYS A 32 -5.03 28.65 22.95
CA CYS A 32 -5.06 27.58 21.94
C CYS A 32 -4.19 26.38 22.31
N SER A 33 -3.07 26.54 23.02
CA SER A 33 -2.21 25.41 23.38
C SER A 33 -2.77 24.52 24.50
N ASP A 34 -3.72 25.02 25.30
CA ASP A 34 -4.34 24.26 26.39
C ASP A 34 -5.76 24.75 26.66
N LEU A 35 -6.73 24.01 26.14
CA LEU A 35 -8.15 24.28 26.30
C LEU A 35 -8.77 23.54 27.50
N SER A 36 -7.99 22.75 28.25
CA SER A 36 -8.46 22.08 29.45
C SER A 36 -8.83 23.04 30.59
N VAL A 37 -8.47 24.32 30.46
CA VAL A 37 -8.85 25.39 31.38
C VAL A 37 -10.32 25.81 31.25
N ILE A 38 -11.01 25.39 30.20
CA ILE A 38 -12.42 25.70 29.96
C ILE A 38 -13.30 24.76 30.80
N GLU A 39 -14.32 25.31 31.46
CA GLU A 39 -15.27 24.50 32.23
C GLU A 39 -15.93 23.44 31.33
N GLY A 40 -15.96 22.19 31.81
CA GLY A 40 -16.54 21.08 31.08
C GLY A 40 -15.56 20.36 30.15
N VAL A 41 -14.33 20.86 29.96
CA VAL A 41 -13.28 20.18 29.20
C VAL A 41 -12.43 19.30 30.11
N SER A 42 -12.18 18.07 29.68
CA SER A 42 -11.23 17.13 30.29
C SER A 42 -10.52 16.31 29.21
N GLY A 43 -9.40 15.66 29.57
CA GLY A 43 -8.47 15.08 28.61
C GLY A 43 -7.49 16.14 28.07
N ARG A 44 -6.81 15.86 26.96
CA ARG A 44 -5.93 16.84 26.32
C ARG A 44 -6.63 17.45 25.11
N VAL A 45 -6.83 18.76 25.18
CA VAL A 45 -7.52 19.53 24.13
C VAL A 45 -6.68 20.77 23.83
N GLY A 46 -6.40 20.99 22.54
CA GLY A 46 -5.65 22.15 22.07
C GLY A 46 -5.89 22.38 20.59
N TYR A 47 -5.67 23.60 20.13
CA TYR A 47 -5.79 23.99 18.74
C TYR A 47 -4.43 24.42 18.21
N ASP A 48 -3.99 23.78 17.14
CA ASP A 48 -2.80 24.19 16.40
C ASP A 48 -3.23 25.14 15.26
N PRO A 49 -2.93 26.46 15.36
CA PRO A 49 -3.28 27.41 14.31
C PRO A 49 -2.41 27.30 13.06
N TYR A 50 -1.25 26.64 13.13
CA TYR A 50 -0.36 26.43 11.99
C TYR A 50 -0.85 25.27 11.12
N GLU A 51 -1.14 24.13 11.75
CA GLU A 51 -1.68 22.94 11.08
C GLU A 51 -3.21 23.00 10.89
N ASN A 52 -3.88 23.96 11.54
CA ASN A 52 -5.33 24.18 11.49
C ASN A 52 -6.19 23.01 11.99
N TYR A 53 -5.74 22.29 13.02
CA TYR A 53 -6.54 21.26 13.68
C TYR A 53 -6.76 21.49 15.17
N LEU A 54 -7.98 21.17 15.63
CA LEU A 54 -8.33 20.98 17.03
C LEU A 54 -7.99 19.54 17.42
N PHE A 55 -7.03 19.38 18.31
CA PHE A 55 -6.61 18.10 18.84
C PHE A 55 -7.49 17.66 20.01
N LEU A 56 -8.00 16.43 19.93
CA LEU A 56 -8.74 15.76 20.99
C LEU A 56 -8.02 14.44 21.34
N TYR A 57 -7.52 14.31 22.56
CA TYR A 57 -6.91 13.05 23.04
C TYR A 57 -7.56 12.63 24.36
N ASP A 58 -8.25 11.48 24.31
CA ASP A 58 -9.10 10.95 25.40
C ASP A 58 -9.93 12.08 26.04
N ALA A 59 -10.49 12.94 25.17
CA ALA A 59 -11.11 14.19 25.57
C ALA A 59 -12.59 13.98 25.88
N LYS A 60 -13.06 14.58 26.97
CA LYS A 60 -14.49 14.70 27.23
C LYS A 60 -14.85 16.17 27.40
N ILE A 61 -15.77 16.67 26.58
CA ILE A 61 -16.19 18.07 26.58
C ILE A 61 -17.70 18.19 26.72
N GLU A 62 -18.13 18.91 27.74
CA GLU A 62 -19.54 19.20 28.01
C GLU A 62 -19.80 20.70 27.84
N SER A 63 -20.78 21.07 27.00
CA SER A 63 -21.24 22.45 26.86
C SER A 63 -22.61 22.66 27.52
N LYS A 64 -22.84 23.88 28.03
CA LYS A 64 -24.07 24.28 28.75
C LYS A 64 -24.73 25.47 28.08
N ASN A 65 -25.95 25.82 28.49
CA ASN A 65 -26.61 27.08 28.10
C ASN A 65 -26.87 27.26 26.59
N GLY A 66 -27.07 26.18 25.83
CA GLY A 66 -27.45 26.27 24.42
C GLY A 66 -26.32 26.70 23.47
N VAL A 67 -25.05 26.55 23.89
CA VAL A 67 -23.91 26.72 22.98
C VAL A 67 -23.38 25.36 22.50
N PRO A 68 -22.91 25.25 21.24
CA PRO A 68 -22.25 24.04 20.78
C PRO A 68 -20.99 23.70 21.58
N VAL A 69 -20.59 22.44 21.54
CA VAL A 69 -19.30 21.99 22.09
C VAL A 69 -18.16 22.52 21.23
N VAL A 70 -18.29 22.45 19.90
CA VAL A 70 -17.37 23.05 18.93
C VAL A 70 -18.18 23.90 17.96
N LEU A 71 -17.83 25.18 17.84
CA LEU A 71 -18.32 26.07 16.79
C LEU A 71 -17.14 26.56 15.96
N ALA A 72 -17.06 26.10 14.72
CA ALA A 72 -16.04 26.49 13.76
C ALA A 72 -16.66 27.39 12.68
N LYS A 73 -16.21 28.66 12.62
CA LYS A 73 -16.69 29.66 11.64
C LYS A 73 -15.86 29.69 10.35
N LYS A 74 -14.82 28.87 10.32
CA LYS A 74 -13.93 28.61 9.18
C LYS A 74 -13.74 27.09 9.03
N ASP A 75 -13.06 26.67 7.98
CA ASP A 75 -12.66 25.28 7.82
C ASP A 75 -11.70 24.88 8.95
N VAL A 76 -12.06 23.84 9.70
CA VAL A 76 -11.27 23.32 10.81
C VAL A 76 -11.26 21.80 10.75
N GLU A 77 -10.08 21.22 10.94
CA GLU A 77 -9.93 19.79 11.15
C GLU A 77 -10.00 19.46 12.65
N ILE A 78 -10.63 18.36 13.02
CA ILE A 78 -10.61 17.82 14.38
C ILE A 78 -9.83 16.51 14.33
N PHE A 79 -8.65 16.51 14.96
CA PHE A 79 -7.79 15.33 15.04
C PHE A 79 -8.11 14.56 16.32
N VAL A 80 -8.67 13.35 16.16
CA VAL A 80 -9.21 12.52 17.23
C VAL A 80 -8.25 11.38 17.56
N VAL A 81 -7.87 11.26 18.83
CA VAL A 81 -7.03 10.17 19.35
C VAL A 81 -7.64 9.62 20.65
N GLY A 82 -7.64 8.31 20.79
CA GLY A 82 -8.31 7.62 21.90
C GLY A 82 -9.83 7.71 21.79
N ASN A 83 -10.50 7.65 22.93
CA ASN A 83 -11.97 7.72 22.98
C ASN A 83 -12.37 9.12 23.44
N CYS A 84 -12.96 9.90 22.52
CA CYS A 84 -13.39 11.25 22.80
C CYS A 84 -14.92 11.35 22.83
N THR A 85 -15.45 12.15 23.74
CA THR A 85 -16.90 12.35 23.91
C THR A 85 -17.23 13.83 24.00
N LEU A 86 -18.15 14.30 23.16
CA LEU A 86 -18.73 15.64 23.19
C LEU A 86 -20.20 15.53 23.60
N SER A 87 -20.64 16.38 24.53
CA SER A 87 -22.03 16.42 24.98
C SER A 87 -22.51 17.86 25.08
N ALA A 88 -23.61 18.17 24.40
CA ALA A 88 -24.16 19.53 24.35
C ALA A 88 -25.49 19.63 25.10
N GLU A 89 -25.69 20.73 25.85
CA GLU A 89 -26.99 21.09 26.39
C GLU A 89 -27.71 22.06 25.44
N ASN A 90 -28.88 21.66 24.94
CA ASN A 90 -29.75 22.46 24.04
C ASN A 90 -29.03 23.04 22.80
N ALA A 91 -28.09 22.30 22.23
CA ALA A 91 -27.35 22.68 21.02
C ALA A 91 -26.81 21.44 20.30
N PRO A 92 -26.32 21.58 19.04
CA PRO A 92 -25.47 20.58 18.42
C PRO A 92 -24.15 20.38 19.16
N CYS A 93 -23.52 19.21 19.04
CA CYS A 93 -22.15 19.04 19.53
C CYS A 93 -21.17 19.85 18.67
N ILE A 94 -21.22 19.65 17.35
CA ILE A 94 -20.32 20.32 16.41
C ILE A 94 -21.14 21.12 15.41
N VAL A 95 -20.75 22.38 15.21
CA VAL A 95 -21.26 23.25 14.17
C VAL A 95 -20.10 23.75 13.32
N TYR A 96 -20.10 23.40 12.04
CA TYR A 96 -19.27 24.01 11.01
C TYR A 96 -20.12 25.02 10.22
N GLU A 97 -19.81 26.31 10.33
CA GLU A 97 -20.44 27.33 9.45
C GLU A 97 -19.87 27.29 8.02
N LYS A 98 -18.79 26.51 7.80
CA LYS A 98 -18.22 26.16 6.50
C LYS A 98 -18.05 24.64 6.37
N GLY A 99 -16.92 24.17 5.85
CA GLY A 99 -16.53 22.78 5.85
C GLY A 99 -15.74 22.39 7.10
N GLY A 100 -15.49 21.10 7.23
CA GLY A 100 -14.74 20.53 8.34
C GLY A 100 -14.37 19.08 8.08
N SER A 101 -13.38 18.62 8.82
CA SER A 101 -12.92 17.23 8.76
C SER A 101 -12.78 16.67 10.16
N LEU A 102 -13.19 15.42 10.33
CA LEU A 102 -12.80 14.58 11.45
C LEU A 102 -11.74 13.62 10.93
N TYR A 103 -10.56 13.61 11.55
CA TYR A 103 -9.46 12.77 11.12
C TYR A 103 -8.86 12.01 12.31
N SER A 104 -8.42 10.79 12.04
CA SER A 104 -7.56 10.04 12.95
C SER A 104 -6.56 9.22 12.13
N THR A 105 -5.42 8.89 12.74
CA THR A 105 -4.59 7.80 12.25
C THR A 105 -5.43 6.51 12.32
N PRO A 106 -5.49 5.69 11.24
CA PRO A 106 -6.36 4.52 11.22
C PRO A 106 -6.15 3.66 12.46
N SER A 107 -7.25 3.33 13.16
CA SER A 107 -7.32 2.50 14.39
C SER A 107 -7.03 3.17 15.75
N GLU A 108 -6.92 4.50 15.83
CA GLU A 108 -6.62 5.18 17.11
C GLU A 108 -7.71 6.10 17.68
N GLY A 109 -8.71 6.56 16.93
CA GLY A 109 -9.66 7.58 17.41
C GLY A 109 -11.14 7.29 17.16
N THR A 110 -11.95 7.35 18.24
CA THR A 110 -13.43 7.35 18.19
C THR A 110 -13.96 8.66 18.75
N LEU A 111 -14.94 9.26 18.08
CA LEU A 111 -15.61 10.48 18.54
C LEU A 111 -17.10 10.23 18.76
N GLU A 112 -17.56 10.36 19.99
CA GLU A 112 -18.96 10.28 20.37
C GLU A 112 -19.54 11.69 20.54
N CYS A 113 -20.66 11.98 19.89
CA CYS A 113 -21.37 13.25 19.95
C CYS A 113 -22.79 13.01 20.44
N TYR A 114 -23.12 13.54 21.61
CA TYR A 114 -24.45 13.48 22.21
C TYR A 114 -25.11 14.87 22.22
N ALA A 115 -26.03 15.09 21.29
CA ALA A 115 -26.91 16.25 21.28
C ALA A 115 -28.32 15.86 21.74
N PRO A 116 -29.10 16.80 22.30
CA PRO A 116 -30.49 16.54 22.68
C PRO A 116 -31.36 16.23 21.45
N GLU A 117 -32.52 15.63 21.70
CA GLU A 117 -33.43 15.12 20.66
C GLU A 117 -34.03 16.19 19.72
N ASP A 118 -33.79 17.48 20.00
CA ASP A 118 -34.23 18.61 19.17
C ASP A 118 -33.13 19.14 18.22
N TYR A 119 -31.88 18.68 18.39
CA TYR A 119 -30.70 19.18 17.67
C TYR A 119 -29.99 18.08 16.89
N ALA A 120 -29.33 18.45 15.79
CA ALA A 120 -28.39 17.54 15.14
C ALA A 120 -27.17 17.33 16.04
N ALA A 121 -26.55 16.14 16.07
CA ALA A 121 -25.26 15.96 16.75
C ALA A 121 -24.15 16.75 16.04
N VAL A 122 -24.09 16.64 14.71
CA VAL A 122 -23.17 17.41 13.87
C VAL A 122 -23.95 18.18 12.80
N LEU A 123 -23.68 19.49 12.69
CA LEU A 123 -24.26 20.38 11.70
C LEU A 123 -23.15 21.02 10.87
N PHE A 124 -23.27 21.05 9.54
CA PHE A 124 -22.24 21.63 8.67
C PHE A 124 -22.82 22.30 7.42
N ALA A 125 -22.20 23.39 6.96
CA ALA A 125 -22.71 24.17 5.83
C ALA A 125 -22.22 23.66 4.46
N GLU A 126 -20.93 23.33 4.35
CA GLU A 126 -20.30 23.00 3.06
C GLU A 126 -19.95 21.51 2.94
N LYS A 127 -18.87 21.04 3.57
CA LYS A 127 -18.48 19.63 3.50
C LYS A 127 -18.05 19.11 4.86
N LEU A 128 -18.55 17.94 5.26
CA LEU A 128 -18.01 17.17 6.38
C LEU A 128 -17.28 15.95 5.83
N ASN A 129 -15.98 15.83 6.12
CA ASN A 129 -15.22 14.61 5.83
C ASN A 129 -14.97 13.82 7.12
N ILE A 130 -15.30 12.54 7.13
CA ILE A 130 -14.96 11.61 8.21
C ILE A 130 -13.87 10.68 7.67
N ASN A 131 -12.62 10.90 8.08
CA ASN A 131 -11.44 10.24 7.54
C ASN A 131 -10.70 9.42 8.59
N GLY A 132 -10.66 8.09 8.45
CA GLY A 132 -9.89 7.21 9.35
C GLY A 132 -10.42 7.08 10.78
N THR A 133 -11.44 7.84 11.17
CA THR A 133 -12.07 7.83 12.50
C THR A 133 -13.50 7.30 12.46
N GLU A 134 -14.02 6.83 13.60
CA GLU A 134 -15.43 6.49 13.78
C GLU A 134 -16.16 7.60 14.52
N LEU A 135 -17.18 8.18 13.87
CA LEU A 135 -18.10 9.15 14.47
C LEU A 135 -19.37 8.42 14.95
N GLU A 136 -19.66 8.51 16.24
CA GLU A 136 -20.95 8.16 16.81
C GLU A 136 -21.74 9.44 17.09
N ALA A 137 -22.88 9.63 16.43
CA ALA A 137 -23.61 10.90 16.44
C ALA A 137 -25.09 10.68 16.81
N THR A 138 -25.48 11.16 17.98
CA THR A 138 -26.83 11.01 18.54
C THR A 138 -27.55 12.36 18.64
N GLY A 139 -28.77 12.45 18.11
CA GLY A 139 -29.60 13.66 18.22
C GLY A 139 -30.94 13.53 17.51
N LYS A 140 -31.60 14.67 17.24
CA LYS A 140 -32.72 14.75 16.27
C LYS A 140 -32.31 14.17 14.92
N TYR A 141 -31.12 14.59 14.50
CA TYR A 141 -30.38 14.06 13.39
C TYR A 141 -28.99 13.66 13.90
N GLY A 142 -28.43 12.55 13.41
CA GLY A 142 -27.02 12.26 13.71
C GLY A 142 -26.13 13.31 13.05
N VAL A 143 -26.25 13.41 11.72
CA VAL A 143 -25.48 14.34 10.89
C VAL A 143 -26.41 15.13 9.97
N ALA A 144 -26.29 16.45 9.94
CA ALA A 144 -27.15 17.30 9.12
C ALA A 144 -26.38 18.39 8.37
N GLY A 145 -26.82 18.67 7.14
CA GLY A 145 -26.39 19.83 6.38
C GLY A 145 -27.21 21.07 6.75
N SER A 146 -26.58 22.24 6.82
CA SER A 146 -27.24 23.55 6.94
C SER A 146 -27.23 24.34 5.63
N GLY A 147 -26.33 24.04 4.69
CA GLY A 147 -26.24 24.68 3.38
C GLY A 147 -26.87 23.87 2.25
N ASP A 148 -27.15 24.53 1.12
CA ASP A 148 -27.77 23.90 -0.05
C ASP A 148 -26.86 22.86 -0.74
N SER A 149 -25.54 23.04 -0.62
CA SER A 149 -24.50 22.17 -1.19
C SER A 149 -23.82 21.27 -0.16
N ALA A 150 -24.42 21.05 1.02
CA ALA A 150 -23.83 20.26 2.10
C ALA A 150 -23.45 18.84 1.64
N ALA A 151 -22.15 18.53 1.57
CA ALA A 151 -21.59 17.27 1.13
C ALA A 151 -21.06 16.42 2.30
N LEU A 152 -21.36 15.13 2.32
CA LEU A 152 -20.84 14.20 3.33
C LEU A 152 -19.83 13.24 2.68
N GLY A 153 -18.58 13.28 3.13
CA GLY A 153 -17.53 12.34 2.74
C GLY A 153 -17.21 11.36 3.87
N ILE A 154 -17.16 10.07 3.60
CA ILE A 154 -16.63 9.07 4.55
C ILE A 154 -15.54 8.25 3.87
N VAL A 155 -14.30 8.47 4.30
CA VAL A 155 -13.09 7.90 3.70
C VAL A 155 -12.39 7.05 4.74
N ARG A 156 -12.47 5.73 4.60
CA ARG A 156 -11.85 4.75 5.52
C ARG A 156 -12.20 4.99 7.00
N GLY A 157 -13.33 5.63 7.25
CA GLY A 157 -13.88 5.94 8.57
C GLY A 157 -15.23 5.24 8.79
N GLY A 158 -15.86 5.53 9.93
CA GLY A 158 -17.16 5.00 10.32
C GLY A 158 -18.15 6.09 10.72
N LEU A 159 -19.44 5.82 10.53
CA LEU A 159 -20.53 6.64 11.00
C LEU A 159 -21.59 5.76 11.67
N LYS A 160 -21.78 5.95 12.97
CA LYS A 160 -22.90 5.42 13.75
C LYS A 160 -23.84 6.58 14.06
N ALA A 161 -24.85 6.79 13.22
CA ALA A 161 -25.79 7.89 13.38
C ALA A 161 -27.11 7.41 14.00
N TYR A 162 -27.42 7.94 15.17
CA TYR A 162 -28.66 7.69 15.92
C TYR A 162 -29.54 8.94 15.89
N GLY A 163 -30.36 9.04 14.85
CA GLY A 163 -31.22 10.20 14.62
C GLY A 163 -32.69 9.90 14.88
N LYS A 164 -33.30 10.56 15.87
CA LYS A 164 -34.72 10.37 16.24
C LYS A 164 -35.68 10.68 15.08
N GLN A 165 -35.37 11.70 14.27
CA GLN A 165 -36.16 12.02 13.09
C GLN A 165 -35.55 11.38 11.84
N SER A 166 -34.24 11.52 11.64
CA SER A 166 -33.49 10.77 10.62
C SER A 166 -32.01 10.73 10.96
N ALA A 167 -31.31 9.66 10.60
CA ALA A 167 -29.87 9.52 10.88
C ALA A 167 -29.04 10.59 10.16
N THR A 168 -29.40 10.90 8.90
CA THR A 168 -28.84 12.01 8.13
C THR A 168 -29.94 12.93 7.61
N TYR A 169 -29.66 14.22 7.42
CA TYR A 169 -30.63 15.18 6.88
C TYR A 169 -29.98 16.30 6.06
N ASN A 170 -30.63 16.73 4.98
CA ASN A 170 -30.21 17.86 4.13
C ASN A 170 -28.78 17.72 3.54
N ILE A 171 -28.42 16.52 3.10
CA ILE A 171 -27.15 16.19 2.45
C ILE A 171 -27.32 16.21 0.93
N ALA A 172 -26.64 17.13 0.24
CA ALA A 172 -26.72 17.31 -1.21
C ALA A 172 -25.94 16.26 -2.00
N SER A 173 -24.81 15.80 -1.46
CA SER A 173 -23.98 14.76 -2.09
C SER A 173 -23.29 13.89 -1.06
N PHE A 174 -22.96 12.67 -1.48
CA PHE A 174 -22.28 11.70 -0.64
C PHE A 174 -21.10 11.06 -1.36
N GLU A 175 -19.93 11.14 -0.75
CA GLU A 175 -18.68 10.54 -1.23
C GLU A 175 -18.24 9.44 -0.25
N LYS A 176 -17.72 8.34 -0.79
CA LYS A 176 -17.26 7.23 0.02
C LYS A 176 -16.04 6.54 -0.56
N GLU A 177 -15.15 6.10 0.30
CA GLU A 177 -14.01 5.26 -0.05
C GLU A 177 -13.69 4.32 1.11
N GLY A 178 -13.52 3.02 0.84
CA GLY A 178 -13.12 2.04 1.85
C GLY A 178 -14.09 1.93 3.03
N VAL A 179 -15.40 1.88 2.74
CA VAL A 179 -16.47 1.77 3.76
C VAL A 179 -17.50 0.71 3.40
N LYS A 180 -18.18 0.17 4.43
CA LYS A 180 -19.27 -0.79 4.33
C LYS A 180 -20.56 -0.26 4.89
N PHE A 181 -21.64 -0.58 4.20
CA PHE A 181 -23.00 -0.22 4.57
C PHE A 181 -23.57 -1.37 5.40
N MET A 182 -23.80 -1.14 6.68
CA MET A 182 -24.08 -2.21 7.64
C MET A 182 -25.55 -2.29 8.04
N SER A 183 -26.15 -1.17 8.45
CA SER A 183 -27.53 -1.15 8.92
C SER A 183 -28.21 0.18 8.62
N PRO A 184 -29.50 0.19 8.22
CA PRO A 184 -30.31 -0.99 7.89
C PRO A 184 -29.88 -1.60 6.55
N GLU A 185 -29.87 -2.92 6.40
CA GLU A 185 -29.45 -3.56 5.15
C GLU A 185 -30.18 -2.98 3.92
N GLY A 186 -29.44 -2.68 2.85
CA GLY A 186 -30.00 -2.15 1.59
C GLY A 186 -30.30 -0.66 1.56
N PHE A 187 -29.87 0.14 2.55
CA PHE A 187 -29.94 1.59 2.45
C PHE A 187 -29.01 2.14 1.35
N TYR A 188 -29.35 3.31 0.81
CA TYR A 188 -28.60 3.99 -0.24
C TYR A 188 -28.63 5.51 -0.01
N PHE A 189 -27.75 6.26 -0.67
CA PHE A 189 -27.83 7.72 -0.69
C PHE A 189 -28.88 8.17 -1.72
N ASP A 190 -29.83 8.99 -1.30
CA ASP A 190 -30.88 9.55 -2.14
C ASP A 190 -30.71 11.08 -2.22
N ALA A 191 -30.36 11.58 -3.40
CA ALA A 191 -30.11 12.99 -3.63
C ALA A 191 -31.38 13.86 -3.53
N GLU A 192 -32.55 13.29 -3.86
CA GLU A 192 -33.83 14.01 -3.80
C GLU A 192 -34.33 14.11 -2.36
N LEU A 193 -34.18 13.04 -1.58
CA LEU A 193 -34.46 13.05 -0.14
C LEU A 193 -33.36 13.73 0.68
N ARG A 194 -32.22 14.02 0.03
CA ARG A 194 -31.05 14.68 0.61
C ARG A 194 -30.52 13.95 1.84
N GLY A 195 -30.26 12.65 1.72
CA GLY A 195 -29.72 11.83 2.80
C GLY A 195 -29.72 10.34 2.54
N MET A 196 -29.35 9.56 3.55
CA MET A 196 -29.40 8.11 3.53
C MET A 196 -30.85 7.63 3.67
N ALA A 197 -31.30 6.86 2.69
CA ALA A 197 -32.67 6.41 2.55
C ALA A 197 -32.77 4.90 2.39
N LYS A 198 -33.94 4.39 2.75
CA LYS A 198 -34.37 3.01 2.48
C LYS A 198 -35.87 3.06 2.18
N ASP A 199 -36.31 2.28 1.18
CA ASP A 199 -37.71 2.20 0.78
C ASP A 199 -38.36 3.57 0.51
N GLY A 200 -37.62 4.49 -0.12
CA GLY A 200 -38.08 5.84 -0.48
C GLY A 200 -38.26 6.81 0.70
N LYS A 201 -37.68 6.51 1.87
CA LYS A 201 -37.71 7.38 3.05
C LYS A 201 -36.34 7.46 3.70
N LEU A 202 -36.04 8.58 4.36
CA LEU A 202 -34.82 8.72 5.15
C LEU A 202 -34.77 7.66 6.26
N VAL A 203 -33.59 7.07 6.45
CA VAL A 203 -33.31 6.16 7.56
C VAL A 203 -33.46 6.92 8.87
N SER A 204 -34.23 6.37 9.80
CA SER A 204 -34.42 6.88 11.16
C SER A 204 -33.84 5.89 12.18
N ASP A 205 -33.67 6.35 13.41
CA ASP A 205 -33.17 5.64 14.58
C ASP A 205 -31.73 5.14 14.50
N THR A 206 -31.34 4.39 13.48
CA THR A 206 -30.00 3.80 13.40
C THR A 206 -29.52 3.68 11.95
N LEU A 207 -28.36 4.28 11.69
CA LEU A 207 -27.57 4.12 10.47
C LEU A 207 -26.14 3.76 10.84
N LEU A 208 -25.64 2.66 10.28
CA LEU A 208 -24.30 2.17 10.54
C LEU A 208 -23.52 2.04 9.23
N ILE A 209 -22.46 2.83 9.12
CA ILE A 209 -21.40 2.72 8.12
C ILE A 209 -20.12 2.41 8.88
N SER A 210 -19.40 1.37 8.48
CA SER A 210 -18.14 0.98 9.13
C SER A 210 -16.98 1.07 8.14
N PRO A 211 -15.75 1.33 8.61
CA PRO A 211 -14.58 1.24 7.75
C PRO A 211 -14.44 -0.20 7.22
N ALA A 212 -14.07 -0.33 5.94
CA ALA A 212 -13.77 -1.62 5.37
C ALA A 212 -12.46 -2.15 5.97
N LYS A 213 -12.43 -3.45 6.26
CA LYS A 213 -11.18 -4.14 6.65
C LYS A 213 -10.18 -4.05 5.49
N ARG A 214 -9.06 -3.35 5.73
CA ARG A 214 -7.93 -3.31 4.79
C ARG A 214 -7.10 -4.58 4.87
N TYR A 215 -6.60 -5.00 3.71
CA TYR A 215 -5.56 -5.99 3.56
C TYR A 215 -4.21 -5.29 3.41
N LYS A 216 -3.12 -5.98 3.74
CA LYS A 216 -1.77 -5.43 3.61
C LYS A 216 -1.27 -5.56 2.17
N ILE A 217 -2.04 -5.04 1.22
CA ILE A 217 -1.73 -5.00 -0.21
C ILE A 217 -2.01 -3.59 -0.71
N ILE A 218 -1.04 -2.98 -1.38
CA ILE A 218 -1.13 -1.63 -1.95
C ILE A 218 -0.72 -1.74 -3.42
N LEU A 219 -1.53 -1.20 -4.31
CA LEU A 219 -1.20 -0.99 -5.71
C LEU A 219 -0.67 0.43 -5.86
N LEU A 220 0.44 0.57 -6.57
CA LEU A 220 1.06 1.84 -6.86
C LEU A 220 0.76 2.16 -8.31
N LYS A 221 0.27 3.36 -8.58
CA LYS A 221 0.17 3.89 -9.93
C LYS A 221 1.41 4.73 -10.22
N ASP A 222 2.00 4.49 -11.38
CA ASP A 222 3.11 5.30 -11.85
C ASP A 222 2.60 6.68 -12.31
N SER A 223 3.09 7.73 -11.66
CA SER A 223 2.83 9.13 -12.01
C SER A 223 4.07 9.69 -12.71
N TYR A 224 4.12 9.54 -14.04
CA TYR A 224 5.27 9.93 -14.86
C TYR A 224 5.74 11.37 -14.55
N GLY A 225 6.88 11.50 -13.86
CA GLY A 225 7.54 12.78 -13.60
C GLY A 225 7.22 13.49 -12.28
N ASP A 226 6.40 12.91 -11.40
CA ASP A 226 6.19 13.43 -10.04
C ASP A 226 6.75 12.44 -9.01
N THR A 227 7.41 12.93 -7.96
CA THR A 227 7.90 12.09 -6.85
C THR A 227 6.77 11.60 -5.94
N ASN A 228 5.52 11.92 -6.29
CA ASN A 228 4.32 11.60 -5.55
C ASN A 228 3.67 10.32 -6.11
N GLU A 229 3.73 9.25 -5.33
CA GLU A 229 3.18 7.95 -5.65
C GLU A 229 1.69 7.93 -5.26
N GLU A 230 0.80 7.52 -6.17
CA GLU A 230 -0.61 7.30 -5.82
C GLU A 230 -0.79 5.88 -5.28
N GLU A 231 -1.18 5.77 -4.01
CA GLU A 231 -1.40 4.50 -3.32
C GLU A 231 -2.88 4.09 -3.34
N TYR A 232 -3.15 2.90 -3.90
CA TYR A 232 -4.47 2.30 -3.94
C TYR A 232 -4.52 1.06 -3.05
N TYR A 233 -5.40 1.08 -2.06
CA TYR A 233 -5.41 0.07 -1.00
C TYR A 233 -6.41 -1.04 -1.31
N VAL A 234 -6.04 -2.27 -1.00
CA VAL A 234 -6.94 -3.43 -1.13
C VAL A 234 -7.69 -3.65 0.18
N ASP A 235 -9.01 -3.79 0.11
CA ASP A 235 -9.90 -4.01 1.25
C ASP A 235 -11.03 -4.97 0.90
N GLU A 236 -11.88 -5.31 1.86
CA GLU A 236 -13.00 -6.25 1.66
C GLU A 236 -14.10 -5.76 0.70
N VAL A 237 -14.09 -4.49 0.29
CA VAL A 237 -15.05 -3.93 -0.69
C VAL A 237 -14.54 -4.12 -2.11
N ASN A 238 -13.23 -3.99 -2.34
CA ASN A 238 -12.63 -4.08 -3.67
C ASN A 238 -11.86 -5.38 -3.96
N CYS A 239 -11.56 -6.22 -2.96
CA CYS A 239 -10.66 -7.36 -3.15
C CYS A 239 -11.12 -8.35 -4.23
N ASN A 240 -12.41 -8.45 -4.52
CA ASN A 240 -12.92 -9.38 -5.53
C ASN A 240 -12.75 -8.89 -6.98
N ASP A 241 -12.42 -7.61 -7.18
CA ASP A 241 -12.16 -7.03 -8.49
C ASP A 241 -11.27 -5.78 -8.33
N LEU A 242 -9.96 -5.97 -8.53
CA LEU A 242 -8.96 -4.90 -8.48
C LEU A 242 -8.79 -4.22 -9.85
N SER A 243 -9.45 -4.73 -10.89
CA SER A 243 -9.49 -4.10 -12.22
C SER A 243 -10.41 -2.87 -12.26
N VAL A 244 -11.04 -2.51 -11.13
CA VAL A 244 -11.73 -1.23 -10.94
C VAL A 244 -10.79 -0.02 -11.06
N TYR A 245 -9.49 -0.23 -10.90
CA TYR A 245 -8.48 0.80 -11.06
C TYR A 245 -8.06 0.94 -12.52
N ASP A 246 -8.06 2.17 -13.03
CA ASP A 246 -7.84 2.49 -14.45
C ASP A 246 -6.46 2.06 -14.99
N PHE A 247 -5.48 1.90 -14.10
CA PHE A 247 -4.11 1.48 -14.42
C PHE A 247 -3.87 -0.03 -14.30
N VAL A 248 -4.91 -0.81 -13.96
CA VAL A 248 -4.88 -2.27 -13.89
C VAL A 248 -5.66 -2.82 -15.09
N GLU A 249 -4.93 -3.14 -16.16
CA GLU A 249 -5.51 -3.87 -17.30
C GLU A 249 -5.57 -5.37 -16.98
N GLY A 250 -6.52 -6.10 -17.55
CA GLY A 250 -6.71 -7.54 -17.29
C GLY A 250 -7.59 -7.83 -16.09
N LYS A 251 -7.60 -9.08 -15.60
CA LYS A 251 -8.41 -9.47 -14.43
C LYS A 251 -7.52 -9.72 -13.22
N MET A 252 -7.77 -8.96 -12.15
CA MET A 252 -7.03 -9.06 -10.91
C MET A 252 -7.97 -9.17 -9.70
N ASP A 253 -7.71 -10.11 -8.81
CA ASP A 253 -8.50 -10.32 -7.59
C ASP A 253 -7.62 -10.81 -6.43
N TYR A 254 -8.06 -10.55 -5.21
CA TYR A 254 -7.47 -11.02 -3.98
C TYR A 254 -8.49 -11.82 -3.15
N ASN A 255 -8.18 -13.09 -2.91
CA ASN A 255 -8.93 -13.93 -1.99
C ASN A 255 -8.26 -13.90 -0.59
N PRO A 256 -8.90 -13.30 0.43
CA PRO A 256 -8.35 -13.20 1.77
C PRO A 256 -8.33 -14.53 2.53
N ASP A 257 -9.21 -15.48 2.21
CA ASP A 257 -9.30 -16.79 2.87
C ASP A 257 -8.14 -17.68 2.45
N THR A 258 -7.75 -17.63 1.17
CA THR A 258 -6.62 -18.40 0.63
C THR A 258 -5.33 -17.57 0.54
N LYS A 259 -5.37 -16.28 0.91
CA LYS A 259 -4.27 -15.32 0.74
C LYS A 259 -3.66 -15.36 -0.66
N THR A 260 -4.52 -15.36 -1.67
CA THR A 260 -4.11 -15.50 -3.07
C THR A 260 -4.44 -14.23 -3.83
N LEU A 261 -3.43 -13.59 -4.40
CA LEU A 261 -3.58 -12.49 -5.36
C LEU A 261 -3.51 -13.08 -6.78
N THR A 262 -4.64 -13.18 -7.46
CA THR A 262 -4.72 -13.73 -8.81
C THR A 262 -4.43 -12.62 -9.83
N LEU A 263 -3.47 -12.86 -10.72
CA LEU A 263 -3.22 -12.06 -11.91
C LEU A 263 -3.56 -12.92 -13.14
N ASP A 264 -4.57 -12.52 -13.90
CA ASP A 264 -5.01 -13.18 -15.12
C ASP A 264 -4.98 -12.21 -16.30
N ASN A 265 -3.91 -12.33 -17.09
CA ASN A 265 -3.58 -11.42 -18.20
C ASN A 265 -3.49 -9.95 -17.77
N VAL A 266 -2.90 -9.72 -16.59
CA VAL A 266 -2.82 -8.41 -15.94
C VAL A 266 -1.65 -7.59 -16.45
N LYS A 267 -1.89 -6.31 -16.72
CA LYS A 267 -0.84 -5.32 -16.93
C LYS A 267 -1.00 -4.13 -15.98
N ILE A 268 0.05 -3.80 -15.24
CA ILE A 268 0.09 -2.68 -14.30
C ILE A 268 1.20 -1.71 -14.72
N ASN A 269 0.85 -0.43 -14.84
CA ASN A 269 1.82 0.65 -14.92
C ASN A 269 2.04 1.25 -13.52
N GLY A 270 3.03 0.71 -12.82
CA GLY A 270 3.37 0.98 -11.43
C GLY A 270 3.88 -0.27 -10.72
N GLY A 271 3.53 -0.44 -9.45
CA GLY A 271 4.06 -1.50 -8.60
C GLY A 271 3.04 -2.10 -7.64
N ILE A 272 3.44 -3.15 -6.93
CA ILE A 272 2.62 -3.80 -5.89
C ILE A 272 3.43 -3.93 -4.62
N ILE A 273 2.88 -3.45 -3.49
CA ILE A 273 3.40 -3.68 -2.15
C ILE A 273 2.56 -4.76 -1.48
N ILE A 274 3.23 -5.76 -0.90
CA ILE A 274 2.62 -6.88 -0.21
C ILE A 274 3.23 -6.96 1.19
N GLY A 275 2.47 -6.60 2.19
CA GLY A 275 2.77 -6.86 3.61
C GLY A 275 1.91 -7.97 4.21
N GLU A 276 1.08 -8.64 3.40
CA GLU A 276 0.28 -9.78 3.82
C GLU A 276 1.16 -11.04 3.86
N ASP A 277 1.38 -11.57 5.05
CA ASP A 277 2.25 -12.73 5.24
C ASP A 277 1.63 -14.01 4.64
N SER A 278 2.48 -14.85 4.06
CA SER A 278 2.12 -16.08 3.32
C SER A 278 1.29 -15.84 2.06
N LEU A 279 1.21 -14.60 1.55
CA LEU A 279 0.51 -14.33 0.31
C LEU A 279 1.17 -15.04 -0.88
N THR A 280 0.33 -15.62 -1.74
CA THR A 280 0.72 -16.19 -3.03
C THR A 280 0.20 -15.33 -4.17
N ILE A 281 1.07 -14.84 -5.03
CA ILE A 281 0.66 -14.33 -6.35
C ILE A 281 0.43 -15.53 -7.26
N LEU A 282 -0.79 -15.69 -7.77
CA LEU A 282 -1.16 -16.76 -8.69
C LEU A 282 -1.26 -16.21 -10.11
N LEU A 283 -0.41 -16.72 -11.01
CA LEU A 283 -0.29 -16.24 -12.39
C LEU A 283 -1.08 -17.11 -13.34
N LYS A 284 -1.95 -16.49 -14.13
CA LYS A 284 -2.65 -17.06 -15.27
C LYS A 284 -2.37 -16.20 -16.50
N GLY A 285 -2.23 -16.84 -17.66
CA GLY A 285 -1.90 -16.14 -18.90
C GLY A 285 -0.57 -15.37 -18.79
N THR A 286 -0.49 -14.24 -19.49
CA THR A 286 0.71 -13.41 -19.54
C THR A 286 0.50 -12.13 -18.76
N ASN A 287 1.31 -11.90 -17.71
CA ASN A 287 1.17 -10.75 -16.83
C ASN A 287 2.41 -9.85 -16.90
N GLU A 288 2.21 -8.54 -16.76
CA GLU A 288 3.27 -7.54 -16.84
C GLU A 288 3.10 -6.47 -15.74
N ILE A 289 4.19 -6.17 -15.02
CA ILE A 289 4.27 -5.07 -14.06
C ILE A 289 5.43 -4.19 -14.49
N VAL A 290 5.16 -2.93 -14.80
CA VAL A 290 6.16 -1.96 -15.24
C VAL A 290 6.13 -0.76 -14.31
N ASN A 291 7.19 -0.57 -13.53
CA ASN A 291 7.41 0.67 -12.77
C ASN A 291 8.48 1.51 -13.48
N THR A 292 8.12 2.70 -13.96
CA THR A 292 9.04 3.60 -14.66
C THR A 292 9.64 4.68 -13.77
N LEU A 293 9.31 4.70 -12.47
CA LEU A 293 9.96 5.57 -11.50
C LEU A 293 11.46 5.26 -11.45
N THR A 294 12.27 6.31 -11.63
CA THR A 294 13.74 6.22 -11.62
C THR A 294 14.34 6.53 -10.25
N SER A 295 13.53 7.14 -9.38
CA SER A 295 13.85 7.46 -7.99
C SER A 295 12.54 7.66 -7.25
N GLY A 296 12.52 7.46 -5.95
CA GLY A 296 11.30 7.55 -5.16
C GLY A 296 11.38 6.59 -3.98
N ARG A 297 10.26 6.45 -3.28
CA ARG A 297 10.20 5.60 -2.11
C ARG A 297 9.93 4.15 -2.51
N TYR A 298 9.18 3.94 -3.58
CA TYR A 298 8.74 2.67 -4.13
C TYR A 298 9.07 2.57 -5.62
N ASP A 299 10.35 2.75 -5.98
CA ASP A 299 10.90 2.56 -7.32
C ASP A 299 11.15 1.07 -7.66
N PHE A 300 10.26 0.18 -7.21
CA PHE A 300 10.31 -1.28 -7.44
C PHE A 300 9.02 -1.78 -8.10
N GLY A 301 9.09 -2.90 -8.81
CA GLY A 301 7.88 -3.53 -9.39
C GLY A 301 7.08 -4.30 -8.33
N LEU A 302 7.76 -5.12 -7.54
CA LEU A 302 7.15 -5.89 -6.45
C LEU A 302 7.91 -5.66 -5.13
N GLY A 303 7.19 -5.26 -4.08
CA GLY A 303 7.74 -5.07 -2.74
C GLY A 303 7.06 -5.98 -1.73
N TYR A 304 7.73 -7.04 -1.29
CA TYR A 304 7.30 -7.90 -0.18
C TYR A 304 7.83 -7.34 1.13
N LEU A 305 7.01 -6.62 1.88
CA LEU A 305 7.44 -5.85 3.05
C LEU A 305 7.00 -6.48 4.37
N PHE A 306 7.97 -6.89 5.17
CA PHE A 306 7.77 -7.46 6.51
C PHE A 306 7.00 -8.78 6.53
N VAL A 307 7.26 -9.64 5.54
CA VAL A 307 6.63 -10.96 5.41
C VAL A 307 7.60 -12.06 5.85
N ASP A 308 7.09 -13.14 6.45
CA ASP A 308 7.85 -14.37 6.76
C ASP A 308 7.90 -15.27 5.52
N THR A 309 6.81 -15.35 4.78
CA THR A 309 6.72 -16.20 3.59
C THR A 309 5.99 -15.49 2.48
N ALA A 310 6.45 -15.68 1.26
CA ALA A 310 5.82 -15.16 0.05
C ALA A 310 6.07 -16.12 -1.11
N SER A 311 5.11 -16.21 -2.03
CA SER A 311 5.34 -17.00 -3.23
C SER A 311 4.69 -16.42 -4.48
N ILE A 312 5.29 -16.73 -5.62
CA ILE A 312 4.75 -16.49 -6.96
C ILE A 312 4.58 -17.86 -7.59
N ARG A 313 3.37 -18.17 -8.06
CA ARG A 313 3.03 -19.47 -8.60
C ARG A 313 2.32 -19.38 -9.94
N GLY A 314 2.82 -20.08 -10.95
CA GLY A 314 2.14 -20.22 -12.24
C GLY A 314 1.04 -21.29 -12.23
N VAL A 315 0.01 -21.06 -13.03
CA VAL A 315 -1.00 -22.05 -13.40
C VAL A 315 -0.91 -22.28 -14.89
N ASN A 316 -0.75 -23.53 -15.32
CA ASN A 316 -0.65 -23.92 -16.73
C ASN A 316 0.42 -23.12 -17.50
N GLY A 317 1.58 -22.85 -16.88
CA GLY A 317 2.67 -22.08 -17.50
C GLY A 317 2.48 -20.57 -17.44
N GLY A 318 1.66 -20.05 -16.51
CA GLY A 318 1.46 -18.62 -16.31
C GLY A 318 2.77 -17.83 -16.23
N GLU A 319 2.75 -16.66 -16.84
CA GLU A 319 3.93 -15.83 -17.08
C GLU A 319 3.84 -14.52 -16.31
N LEU A 320 4.99 -14.03 -15.84
CA LEU A 320 5.10 -12.71 -15.23
C LEU A 320 6.39 -12.03 -15.68
N LYS A 321 6.23 -10.84 -16.28
CA LYS A 321 7.32 -9.91 -16.52
C LYS A 321 7.26 -8.77 -15.51
N VAL A 322 8.34 -8.53 -14.78
CA VAL A 322 8.46 -7.40 -13.85
C VAL A 322 9.60 -6.51 -14.31
N THR A 323 9.33 -5.23 -14.50
CA THR A 323 10.33 -4.24 -14.94
C THR A 323 10.35 -3.06 -13.97
N SER A 324 11.52 -2.69 -13.48
CA SER A 324 11.73 -1.43 -12.77
C SER A 324 12.89 -0.63 -13.37
N GLN A 325 12.72 0.69 -13.51
CA GLN A 325 13.78 1.63 -13.89
C GLN A 325 14.49 2.26 -12.69
N GLY A 326 14.04 1.93 -11.49
CA GLY A 326 14.53 2.46 -10.24
C GLY A 326 15.95 2.04 -9.88
N SER A 327 16.45 2.66 -8.83
CA SER A 327 17.73 2.32 -8.20
C SER A 327 17.61 1.16 -7.19
N SER A 328 16.40 0.89 -6.69
CA SER A 328 16.07 -0.25 -5.83
C SER A 328 16.03 -1.58 -6.61
N GLY A 329 15.78 -2.68 -5.90
CA GLY A 329 15.56 -3.96 -6.55
C GLY A 329 14.17 -4.07 -7.17
N THR A 330 14.07 -4.67 -8.35
CA THR A 330 12.82 -4.87 -9.09
C THR A 330 11.82 -5.71 -8.29
N ILE A 331 12.31 -6.77 -7.63
CA ILE A 331 11.61 -7.52 -6.61
C ILE A 331 12.37 -7.33 -5.29
N PHE A 332 11.76 -6.56 -4.40
CA PHE A 332 12.32 -6.22 -3.11
C PHE A 332 11.65 -7.03 -1.99
N ILE A 333 12.45 -7.65 -1.13
CA ILE A 333 11.95 -8.47 -0.02
C ILE A 333 12.52 -7.96 1.30
N LYS A 334 11.64 -7.64 2.24
CA LYS A 334 11.98 -7.23 3.60
C LYS A 334 11.41 -8.23 4.59
N ASN A 335 12.26 -8.78 5.44
CA ASN A 335 11.86 -9.73 6.45
C ASN A 335 11.00 -9.08 7.54
N SER A 336 10.11 -9.88 8.14
CA SER A 336 9.31 -9.44 9.29
C SER A 336 10.21 -9.20 10.51
N LYS A 337 9.76 -8.33 11.44
CA LYS A 337 10.44 -8.14 12.73
C LYS A 337 10.29 -9.37 13.65
N SER A 338 9.31 -10.25 13.38
CA SER A 338 8.96 -11.39 14.24
C SER A 338 9.80 -12.63 13.96
N ARG A 339 10.48 -12.74 12.81
CA ARG A 339 11.37 -13.86 12.51
C ARG A 339 12.71 -13.43 11.93
N LYS A 340 13.69 -14.25 12.26
CA LYS A 340 15.06 -14.21 11.78
C LYS A 340 15.20 -14.56 10.28
N PHE A 341 14.22 -15.21 9.66
CA PHE A 341 14.32 -15.62 8.25
C PHE A 341 12.98 -15.56 7.54
N SER A 342 12.97 -14.99 6.35
CA SER A 342 11.86 -15.08 5.40
C SER A 342 12.17 -16.05 4.26
N ARG A 343 11.13 -16.62 3.65
CA ARG A 343 11.24 -17.45 2.44
C ARG A 343 10.43 -16.86 1.30
N PHE A 344 11.09 -16.65 0.17
CA PHE A 344 10.46 -16.27 -1.07
C PHE A 344 10.58 -17.42 -2.08
N THR A 345 9.46 -17.84 -2.64
CA THR A 345 9.41 -19.00 -3.56
C THR A 345 8.81 -18.61 -4.91
N ILE A 346 9.54 -18.90 -5.99
CA ILE A 346 9.05 -18.82 -7.37
C ILE A 346 8.79 -20.25 -7.83
N LYS A 347 7.57 -20.52 -8.31
CA LYS A 347 7.14 -21.90 -8.58
C LYS A 347 6.25 -22.07 -9.82
N ASP A 348 6.52 -23.11 -10.59
CA ASP A 348 5.68 -23.56 -11.72
C ASP A 348 5.33 -22.43 -12.72
N CYS A 349 6.22 -21.45 -12.94
CA CYS A 349 5.97 -20.30 -13.79
C CYS A 349 7.12 -19.98 -14.77
N ASN A 350 6.80 -19.14 -15.75
CA ASN A 350 7.78 -18.43 -16.56
C ASN A 350 7.89 -16.99 -16.03
N MET A 351 9.10 -16.53 -15.73
CA MET A 351 9.31 -15.21 -15.14
C MET A 351 10.44 -14.47 -15.83
N GLU A 352 10.24 -13.20 -16.15
CA GLU A 352 11.28 -12.28 -16.60
C GLU A 352 11.34 -11.09 -15.65
N VAL A 353 12.52 -10.82 -15.09
CA VAL A 353 12.75 -9.68 -14.19
C VAL A 353 13.78 -8.77 -14.83
N ASN A 354 13.47 -7.48 -14.94
CA ASN A 354 14.32 -6.48 -15.57
C ASN A 354 14.53 -5.31 -14.60
N GLY A 355 15.77 -4.97 -14.31
CA GLY A 355 16.09 -3.74 -13.60
C GLY A 355 17.55 -3.64 -13.24
N ARG A 356 17.88 -2.77 -12.29
CA ARG A 356 19.26 -2.67 -11.81
C ARG A 356 19.64 -3.87 -10.97
N TYR A 357 18.81 -4.22 -9.99
CA TYR A 357 18.94 -5.45 -9.22
C TYR A 357 17.64 -6.22 -9.35
N ASP A 358 17.67 -7.49 -9.76
CA ASP A 358 16.41 -8.18 -10.07
C ASP A 358 15.69 -8.63 -8.79
N ILE A 359 16.31 -9.49 -7.98
CA ILE A 359 15.76 -9.95 -6.70
C ILE A 359 16.70 -9.58 -5.56
N VAL A 360 16.22 -8.79 -4.60
CA VAL A 360 17.04 -8.34 -3.47
C VAL A 360 16.33 -8.42 -2.12
N ASN A 361 17.14 -8.54 -1.06
CA ASN A 361 16.69 -8.28 0.30
C ASN A 361 17.28 -6.97 0.86
N GLY A 362 16.48 -6.20 1.59
CA GLY A 362 16.93 -5.01 2.31
C GLY A 362 17.21 -5.26 3.79
N ALA A 363 18.31 -4.69 4.31
CA ALA A 363 18.68 -4.76 5.72
C ALA A 363 17.74 -3.96 6.63
N ALA A 364 17.44 -4.48 7.82
CA ALA A 364 16.91 -3.68 8.92
C ALA A 364 18.01 -2.73 9.47
N GLY A 365 18.12 -1.52 8.92
CA GLY A 365 19.09 -0.54 9.41
C GLY A 365 18.94 0.86 8.83
N SER A 366 18.34 1.77 9.61
CA SER A 366 18.06 3.20 9.37
C SER A 366 17.02 3.46 8.27
N SER A 367 15.83 4.01 8.50
CA SER A 367 15.28 4.83 9.58
C SER A 367 13.99 4.20 10.15
N ARG A 368 13.61 4.58 11.36
CA ARG A 368 12.54 3.99 12.18
C ARG A 368 11.19 3.91 11.43
N PRO A 369 10.54 2.73 11.28
CA PRO A 369 9.12 2.68 10.97
C PRO A 369 8.34 2.50 12.27
N LYS A 370 7.81 3.61 12.79
CA LYS A 370 6.62 3.53 13.64
C LYS A 370 5.33 3.50 12.81
N ASP A 371 5.38 4.02 11.60
CA ASP A 371 4.40 3.74 10.56
C ASP A 371 5.16 3.23 9.33
N PHE A 372 4.46 2.78 8.30
CA PHE A 372 5.05 2.50 6.99
C PHE A 372 5.69 3.80 6.48
N ASP A 373 6.88 4.18 6.95
CA ASP A 373 7.55 5.46 6.71
C ASP A 373 9.05 5.33 7.01
N ALA A 374 9.77 4.55 6.18
CA ALA A 374 11.22 4.42 6.29
C ALA A 374 11.88 4.70 4.93
N GLY A 375 12.69 5.77 4.91
CA GLY A 375 13.39 6.26 3.73
C GLY A 375 14.57 5.40 3.25
N SER A 376 14.94 5.67 1.99
CA SER A 376 16.15 5.30 1.24
C SER A 376 16.60 3.83 1.30
N PHE A 377 16.02 3.03 0.40
CA PHE A 377 16.31 1.62 0.11
C PHE A 377 17.59 1.41 -0.71
N LEU A 378 18.71 2.01 -0.30
CA LEU A 378 19.95 1.99 -1.10
C LEU A 378 20.69 0.64 -1.02
N ALA A 379 20.61 -0.06 -2.15
CA ALA A 379 21.55 -0.98 -2.80
C ALA A 379 22.81 -1.41 -2.00
N LEU A 380 22.91 -2.74 -1.81
CA LEU A 380 24.01 -3.49 -1.18
C LEU A 380 25.40 -3.54 -1.89
N PRO A 381 25.63 -3.21 -3.18
CA PRO A 381 26.91 -3.55 -3.82
C PRO A 381 28.11 -2.76 -3.30
N ASP A 382 27.94 -1.51 -2.89
CA ASP A 382 29.04 -0.71 -2.29
C ASP A 382 29.45 -1.24 -0.91
N MET A 383 28.56 -1.95 -0.21
CA MET A 383 28.84 -2.59 1.07
C MET A 383 29.55 -3.95 0.91
N VAL A 384 29.22 -4.71 -0.15
CA VAL A 384 29.88 -5.98 -0.49
C VAL A 384 31.32 -5.72 -0.95
N LYS A 385 31.58 -4.67 -1.75
CA LYS A 385 32.94 -4.29 -2.16
C LYS A 385 33.81 -3.75 -1.01
N LYS A 386 33.21 -3.19 0.06
CA LYS A 386 33.93 -2.58 1.19
C LYS A 386 34.13 -3.49 2.40
N LYS A 387 33.75 -4.78 2.36
CA LYS A 387 33.76 -5.70 3.53
C LYS A 387 33.03 -5.13 4.76
N THR A 388 32.04 -4.26 4.55
CA THR A 388 31.24 -3.66 5.62
C THR A 388 29.77 -4.06 5.51
N VAL A 389 29.49 -5.33 5.18
CA VAL A 389 28.24 -5.94 5.61
C VAL A 389 28.41 -6.21 7.10
N ARG A 390 27.83 -5.38 7.98
CA ARG A 390 27.68 -5.78 9.38
C ARG A 390 26.86 -7.06 9.34
N SER A 391 27.47 -8.17 9.72
CA SER A 391 26.80 -9.45 9.82
C SER A 391 25.66 -9.31 10.83
N MET A 392 24.44 -9.15 10.35
CA MET A 392 23.28 -9.55 11.12
C MET A 392 23.20 -11.06 10.93
N GLU A 393 24.03 -11.81 11.67
CA GLU A 393 24.23 -13.28 11.57
C GLU A 393 22.96 -14.10 11.83
N ASN A 394 21.79 -13.45 11.88
CA ASN A 394 20.53 -13.99 12.33
C ASN A 394 19.33 -13.34 11.60
N GLU A 395 19.52 -12.59 10.50
CA GLU A 395 18.41 -12.00 9.72
C GLU A 395 18.62 -12.20 8.22
N GLY A 396 17.64 -12.79 7.51
CA GLY A 396 17.82 -13.18 6.11
C GLY A 396 16.57 -13.52 5.29
N VAL A 397 16.77 -13.71 3.99
CA VAL A 397 15.77 -14.18 3.03
C VAL A 397 16.36 -15.36 2.27
N ALA A 398 15.67 -16.50 2.31
CA ALA A 398 15.93 -17.63 1.43
C ALA A 398 15.12 -17.47 0.14
N VAL A 399 15.77 -17.61 -1.02
CA VAL A 399 15.10 -17.60 -2.33
C VAL A 399 15.11 -19.01 -2.91
N SER A 400 13.93 -19.58 -3.11
CA SER A 400 13.77 -20.90 -3.73
C SER A 400 13.11 -20.76 -5.10
N ILE A 401 13.71 -21.34 -6.14
CA ILE A 401 13.14 -21.40 -7.50
C ILE A 401 12.84 -22.85 -7.82
N ASP A 402 11.56 -23.20 -7.91
CA ASP A 402 11.05 -24.57 -8.07
C ASP A 402 10.36 -24.74 -9.43
N ASN A 403 10.84 -25.65 -10.27
CA ASN A 403 10.23 -26.00 -11.55
C ASN A 403 9.78 -24.77 -12.37
N SER A 404 10.65 -23.79 -12.49
CA SER A 404 10.33 -22.50 -13.11
C SER A 404 11.40 -22.09 -14.11
N ASN A 405 10.99 -21.38 -15.13
CA ASN A 405 11.86 -20.75 -16.11
C ASN A 405 12.00 -19.27 -15.73
N VAL A 406 13.17 -18.85 -15.28
CA VAL A 406 13.39 -17.50 -14.76
C VAL A 406 14.53 -16.84 -15.52
N LYS A 407 14.26 -15.68 -16.11
CA LYS A 407 15.23 -14.80 -16.75
C LYS A 407 15.40 -13.54 -15.90
N LEU A 408 16.62 -13.32 -15.43
CA LEU A 408 17.00 -12.19 -14.59
C LEU A 408 17.92 -11.29 -15.44
N ASN A 409 17.46 -10.10 -15.78
CA ASN A 409 18.12 -9.17 -16.70
C ASN A 409 18.66 -7.93 -15.97
N CYS A 410 19.54 -8.14 -14.99
CA CYS A 410 20.19 -7.04 -14.30
C CYS A 410 21.12 -6.23 -15.21
N THR A 411 21.27 -4.93 -14.96
CA THR A 411 22.22 -4.06 -15.70
C THR A 411 23.68 -4.28 -15.27
N ASP A 412 24.64 -3.69 -16.02
CA ASP A 412 26.09 -3.89 -15.84
C ASP A 412 26.67 -3.54 -14.44
N ASN A 413 25.94 -2.75 -13.63
CA ASN A 413 26.30 -2.42 -12.23
C ASN A 413 25.33 -3.04 -11.21
N GLY A 414 24.60 -4.04 -11.70
CA GLY A 414 23.54 -4.78 -11.04
C GLY A 414 23.97 -6.15 -10.56
N SER A 415 22.99 -6.90 -10.07
CA SER A 415 23.12 -8.35 -9.86
C SER A 415 21.76 -9.04 -9.97
N PRO A 416 21.72 -10.30 -10.42
CA PRO A 416 20.47 -11.06 -10.57
C PRO A 416 19.79 -11.36 -9.23
N ILE A 417 20.54 -11.88 -8.26
CA ILE A 417 20.04 -12.17 -6.91
C ILE A 417 21.09 -11.75 -5.90
N ILE A 418 20.70 -10.91 -4.94
CA ILE A 418 21.50 -10.60 -3.76
C ILE A 418 20.60 -10.65 -2.53
N VAL A 419 20.84 -11.61 -1.64
CA VAL A 419 20.21 -11.68 -0.32
C VAL A 419 21.26 -11.52 0.78
N MET A 420 20.86 -11.16 2.00
CA MET A 420 21.84 -10.94 3.08
C MET A 420 22.31 -12.25 3.71
N THR A 421 21.37 -13.07 4.18
CA THR A 421 21.57 -14.43 4.68
C THR A 421 20.39 -15.29 4.23
N GLY A 422 20.54 -16.62 4.08
CA GLY A 422 19.40 -17.54 3.89
C GLY A 422 19.48 -18.48 2.70
N GLY A 423 20.39 -18.25 1.76
CA GLY A 423 20.59 -19.17 0.65
C GLY A 423 19.76 -18.88 -0.59
N ILE A 424 20.27 -19.38 -1.71
CA ILE A 424 19.50 -19.57 -2.94
C ILE A 424 19.39 -21.07 -3.17
N GLU A 425 18.19 -21.54 -3.48
CA GLU A 425 17.92 -22.95 -3.74
C GLU A 425 17.24 -23.12 -5.10
N LEU A 426 17.79 -24.02 -5.93
CA LEU A 426 17.19 -24.40 -7.20
C LEU A 426 16.61 -25.81 -7.06
N LEU A 427 15.30 -25.94 -7.23
CA LEU A 427 14.58 -27.22 -7.11
C LEU A 427 14.02 -27.61 -8.49
N LYS A 428 14.47 -28.74 -9.04
CA LYS A 428 14.16 -29.15 -10.43
C LYS A 428 14.47 -28.04 -11.44
N CYS A 429 15.54 -27.31 -11.16
CA CYS A 429 15.99 -26.16 -11.94
C CYS A 429 17.51 -26.18 -11.99
N ARG A 430 18.07 -25.61 -13.05
CA ARG A 430 19.51 -25.36 -13.17
C ARG A 430 19.78 -24.02 -13.84
N ILE A 431 20.94 -23.44 -13.57
CA ILE A 431 21.43 -22.29 -14.35
C ILE A 431 21.76 -22.79 -15.76
N ILE A 432 21.21 -22.12 -16.76
CA ILE A 432 21.42 -22.39 -18.19
C ILE A 432 22.45 -21.40 -18.76
N SER A 433 22.40 -20.14 -18.34
CA SER A 433 23.34 -19.11 -18.76
C SER A 433 23.58 -18.09 -17.63
N PRO A 434 24.81 -17.57 -17.48
CA PRO A 434 26.02 -18.03 -18.18
C PRO A 434 26.48 -19.39 -17.66
N GLU A 435 27.16 -20.20 -18.50
CA GLU A 435 27.52 -21.60 -18.16
C GLU A 435 28.36 -21.74 -16.88
N ASN A 436 29.19 -20.73 -16.59
CA ASN A 436 30.09 -20.72 -15.43
C ASN A 436 29.46 -20.10 -14.18
N ALA A 437 28.20 -19.66 -14.24
CA ALA A 437 27.53 -19.13 -13.07
C ALA A 437 27.16 -20.26 -12.10
N THR A 438 27.40 -20.02 -10.81
CA THR A 438 27.11 -20.98 -9.75
C THR A 438 26.34 -20.31 -8.61
N ILE A 439 25.65 -21.11 -7.80
CA ILE A 439 24.97 -20.61 -6.61
C ILE A 439 26.00 -20.43 -5.50
N GLY A 440 26.19 -19.17 -5.07
CA GLY A 440 26.90 -18.85 -3.84
C GLY A 440 25.96 -18.92 -2.64
N GLU A 441 26.49 -18.62 -1.46
CA GLU A 441 25.69 -18.65 -0.22
C GLU A 441 24.54 -17.64 -0.26
N ASN A 442 24.75 -16.46 -0.86
CA ASN A 442 23.81 -15.34 -0.74
C ASN A 442 23.60 -14.58 -2.06
N TYR A 443 24.20 -15.05 -3.15
CA TYR A 443 24.16 -14.43 -4.48
C TYR A 443 24.54 -15.44 -5.55
N ILE A 444 24.23 -15.15 -6.81
CA ILE A 444 24.75 -15.90 -7.95
C ILE A 444 26.19 -15.43 -8.22
N MET A 445 27.12 -16.37 -8.32
CA MET A 445 28.54 -16.12 -8.51
C MET A 445 28.94 -16.27 -9.96
N GLY A 446 29.83 -15.40 -10.44
CA GLY A 446 30.56 -15.57 -11.69
C GLY A 446 31.76 -16.52 -11.54
N ALA A 447 32.44 -16.77 -12.65
CA ALA A 447 33.62 -17.66 -12.70
C ALA A 447 34.80 -17.17 -11.85
N ASP A 448 34.84 -15.88 -11.53
CA ASP A 448 35.85 -15.23 -10.68
C ASP A 448 35.54 -15.34 -9.17
N GLY A 449 34.42 -15.98 -8.81
CA GLY A 449 33.94 -16.12 -7.44
C GLY A 449 33.29 -14.85 -6.86
N ASN A 450 33.13 -13.79 -7.66
CA ASN A 450 32.45 -12.56 -7.24
C ASN A 450 30.94 -12.62 -7.59
N PRO A 451 30.11 -11.75 -6.99
CA PRO A 451 28.72 -11.58 -7.41
C PRO A 451 28.62 -11.28 -8.91
N LEU A 452 27.75 -12.01 -9.59
CA LEU A 452 27.52 -11.86 -11.02
C LEU A 452 26.81 -10.53 -11.31
N SER A 453 27.25 -9.83 -12.37
CA SER A 453 26.70 -8.54 -12.81
C SER A 453 26.24 -8.57 -14.27
N GLU A 454 25.72 -9.71 -14.71
CA GLU A 454 25.15 -9.93 -16.04
C GLU A 454 23.87 -10.78 -15.93
N SER A 455 23.10 -10.86 -17.02
CA SER A 455 21.85 -11.62 -17.06
C SER A 455 22.05 -13.10 -16.74
N VAL A 456 21.07 -13.68 -16.04
CA VAL A 456 21.00 -15.11 -15.73
C VAL A 456 19.73 -15.72 -16.30
N VAL A 457 19.87 -16.91 -16.87
CA VAL A 457 18.75 -17.77 -17.26
C VAL A 457 18.78 -19.02 -16.40
N ILE A 458 17.71 -19.24 -15.63
CA ILE A 458 17.45 -20.45 -14.87
C ILE A 458 16.34 -21.20 -15.60
N GLY A 459 16.58 -22.47 -15.92
CA GLY A 459 15.62 -23.30 -16.62
C GLY A 459 15.10 -24.42 -15.74
N SER A 460 13.80 -24.70 -15.88
CA SER A 460 13.18 -25.90 -15.34
C SER A 460 13.77 -27.14 -16.01
N GLU A 461 14.01 -28.18 -15.21
CA GLU A 461 14.41 -29.49 -15.72
C GLU A 461 13.26 -30.24 -16.39
N SER A 462 12.01 -29.94 -16.01
CA SER A 462 10.80 -30.53 -16.57
C SER A 462 10.33 -29.84 -17.86
N THR A 463 10.63 -28.55 -18.01
CA THR A 463 10.24 -27.73 -19.18
C THR A 463 11.37 -26.76 -19.53
N PRO A 464 12.42 -27.21 -20.24
CA PRO A 464 13.60 -26.40 -20.52
C PRO A 464 13.25 -25.13 -21.32
N VAL A 465 13.84 -23.99 -20.94
CA VAL A 465 13.76 -22.72 -21.70
C VAL A 465 14.34 -22.95 -23.10
N GLU A 466 13.64 -22.50 -24.15
CA GLU A 466 14.23 -22.42 -25.48
C GLU A 466 15.35 -21.37 -25.48
N ILE A 467 16.56 -21.75 -25.92
CA ILE A 467 17.67 -20.80 -26.05
C ILE A 467 17.33 -19.85 -27.21
N ASP A 468 16.97 -18.61 -26.90
CA ASP A 468 16.59 -17.60 -27.91
C ASP A 468 17.75 -17.25 -28.86
N ASN A 469 19.01 -17.42 -28.44
CA ASN A 469 20.17 -17.16 -29.30
C ASN A 469 21.38 -18.02 -28.90
N VAL A 470 21.83 -18.90 -29.79
CA VAL A 470 23.19 -19.45 -29.72
C VAL A 470 24.16 -18.29 -29.99
N LYS A 471 24.98 -17.91 -29.01
CA LYS A 471 26.15 -17.05 -29.28
C LYS A 471 27.06 -17.82 -30.23
N ASN A 472 27.00 -17.49 -31.53
CA ASN A 472 27.89 -18.02 -32.55
C ASN A 472 29.32 -17.53 -32.26
N ASN A 473 30.05 -18.24 -31.41
CA ASN A 473 31.52 -18.16 -31.37
C ASN A 473 32.16 -19.08 -32.42
N SER A 474 31.42 -19.48 -33.45
CA SER A 474 31.91 -20.36 -34.51
C SER A 474 32.36 -19.55 -35.73
N VAL A 475 33.60 -19.82 -36.13
CA VAL A 475 34.20 -19.43 -37.40
C VAL A 475 33.21 -19.60 -38.57
N PRO A 476 33.07 -18.63 -39.49
CA PRO A 476 32.17 -18.74 -40.64
C PRO A 476 32.50 -19.98 -41.48
N GLY A 477 31.61 -20.98 -41.49
CA GLY A 477 31.71 -22.14 -42.39
C GLY A 477 31.33 -23.52 -41.84
N MET A 478 31.02 -23.67 -40.54
CA MET A 478 30.90 -25.03 -39.94
C MET A 478 29.53 -25.47 -39.41
N SER A 479 28.45 -24.70 -39.51
CA SER A 479 27.14 -25.12 -38.98
C SER A 479 26.28 -25.87 -40.02
N LYS A 480 26.85 -26.86 -40.72
CA LYS A 480 26.08 -27.81 -41.53
C LYS A 480 26.13 -29.19 -40.89
N GLY A 481 24.97 -29.76 -40.58
CA GLY A 481 24.84 -31.08 -39.95
C GLY A 481 23.63 -31.22 -39.04
N VAL A 482 23.37 -32.45 -38.64
CA VAL A 482 22.34 -32.81 -37.66
C VAL A 482 22.95 -32.88 -36.28
N PHE A 483 22.27 -32.29 -35.29
CA PHE A 483 22.64 -32.33 -33.89
C PHE A 483 21.44 -32.74 -33.04
N THR A 484 21.72 -33.39 -31.91
CA THR A 484 20.72 -33.56 -30.85
C THR A 484 20.35 -32.20 -30.26
N ILE A 485 19.26 -32.15 -29.50
CA ILE A 485 18.86 -30.91 -28.80
C ILE A 485 19.92 -30.45 -27.77
N ASP A 486 20.76 -31.37 -27.31
CA ASP A 486 21.91 -31.11 -26.43
C ASP A 486 23.18 -30.70 -27.19
N GLY A 487 23.10 -30.49 -28.51
CA GLY A 487 24.22 -30.03 -29.34
C GLY A 487 25.23 -31.12 -29.74
N ILE A 488 24.90 -32.40 -29.54
CA ILE A 488 25.77 -33.51 -29.95
C ILE A 488 25.62 -33.72 -31.46
N ARG A 489 26.72 -33.61 -32.21
CA ARG A 489 26.71 -33.86 -33.65
C ARG A 489 26.39 -35.32 -33.94
N MET A 490 25.43 -35.55 -34.81
CA MET A 490 25.06 -36.87 -35.31
C MET A 490 25.62 -37.08 -36.72
N ASP A 491 26.19 -38.25 -36.97
CA ASP A 491 26.67 -38.66 -38.29
C ASP A 491 25.59 -39.48 -39.02
N VAL A 492 24.44 -38.85 -39.23
CA VAL A 492 23.27 -39.42 -39.93
C VAL A 492 22.63 -38.36 -40.82
N ASP A 493 22.15 -38.78 -41.99
CA ASP A 493 21.40 -37.90 -42.88
C ASP A 493 20.02 -37.58 -42.28
N GLU A 494 19.50 -36.38 -42.57
CA GLU A 494 18.19 -35.92 -42.09
C GLU A 494 17.05 -36.90 -42.42
N LYS A 495 17.12 -37.61 -43.56
CA LYS A 495 16.09 -38.56 -44.02
C LYS A 495 16.02 -39.83 -43.17
N ASP A 496 17.11 -40.17 -42.48
CA ASP A 496 17.27 -41.42 -41.73
C ASP A 496 17.09 -41.21 -40.21
N LEU A 497 16.68 -40.00 -39.82
CA LEU A 497 16.41 -39.67 -38.42
C LEU A 497 15.12 -40.32 -37.93
N PRO A 498 15.15 -40.98 -36.75
CA PRO A 498 13.92 -41.43 -36.11
C PRO A 498 13.06 -40.24 -35.68
N ALA A 499 11.81 -40.51 -35.30
CA ALA A 499 10.93 -39.48 -34.75
C ALA A 499 11.55 -38.85 -33.51
N GLY A 500 11.63 -37.52 -33.47
CA GLY A 500 12.39 -36.81 -32.46
C GLY A 500 12.61 -35.33 -32.80
N LEU A 501 13.27 -34.64 -31.88
CA LEU A 501 13.59 -33.22 -31.98
C LEU A 501 15.08 -33.02 -32.24
N TYR A 502 15.42 -32.30 -33.30
CA TYR A 502 16.80 -32.13 -33.76
C TYR A 502 17.10 -30.67 -34.10
N ILE A 503 18.39 -30.34 -34.13
CA ILE A 503 18.90 -29.11 -34.74
C ILE A 503 19.55 -29.50 -36.06
N ILE A 504 19.00 -29.03 -37.18
CA ILE A 504 19.48 -29.32 -38.53
C ILE A 504 19.85 -28.00 -39.18
N ASP A 505 21.12 -27.84 -39.53
CA ASP A 505 21.67 -26.60 -40.12
C ASP A 505 21.29 -25.33 -39.34
N GLY A 506 21.29 -25.43 -38.01
CA GLY A 506 20.95 -24.34 -37.09
C GLY A 506 19.46 -24.09 -36.90
N LYS A 507 18.57 -24.95 -37.42
CA LYS A 507 17.11 -24.85 -37.24
C LYS A 507 16.57 -26.03 -36.44
N LYS A 508 15.62 -25.76 -35.55
CA LYS A 508 14.90 -26.77 -34.79
C LYS A 508 13.88 -27.48 -35.69
N ILE A 509 13.99 -28.80 -35.83
CA ILE A 509 13.12 -29.62 -36.69
C ILE A 509 12.55 -30.78 -35.87
N ILE A 510 11.22 -30.93 -35.92
CA ILE A 510 10.50 -32.10 -35.38
C ILE A 510 10.33 -33.11 -36.52
N LYS A 511 10.95 -34.29 -36.37
CA LYS A 511 10.69 -35.45 -37.23
C LYS A 511 9.52 -36.24 -36.66
N LYS A 512 8.50 -36.46 -37.48
CA LYS A 512 7.28 -37.20 -37.13
C LYS A 512 7.40 -38.66 -37.53
#